data_AF-L2G7C7-F1
#
_entry.id   AF-L2G7C7-F1
#
_cell.length_a   1.000
_cell.length_b   1.000
_cell.length_c   1.000
_cell.angle_alpha   90.00
_cell.angle_beta   90.00
_cell.angle_gamma   90.00
#
_symmetry.space_group_name_H-M   'P 1'
#
loop_
_entity.id
_entity.type
_entity.pdbx_description
1 polymer ?
#
loop_
_entity_poly.entity_id
_entity_poly.type
_entity_poly.pdbx_seq_one_letter_code
_entity_poly.pdbx_strand_id
1 'polypeptide(L)'
;MLSYLTTVLSELQLAPEDGIVSQLAKLGVKPTDLQAVVLTHLHHDHAGGLEEIVEAAPEVPVYISASHWDAFGKHPTYAAVQGCASNHWPKDINLRLLNYDGKPVGPWTQSDSITKDGQVMAVETPGHVPGHISVIVKDWSGGPGAPDTYFITGDATYSLELLERGEPDGINQDPMTAFESLQLIKKFSEQQKVVVLPSHDVNTSMILEERRQYRAKQ
;
A
#
# COMPACT_ATOMS: atom_id res chain seq x y z
N MET A 1 15.53 11.38 -29.16
CA MET A 1 14.19 10.81 -29.42
C MET A 1 13.67 9.98 -28.24
N LEU A 2 14.51 9.17 -27.57
CA LEU A 2 14.12 8.50 -26.31
C LEU A 2 13.88 9.46 -25.12
N SER A 3 14.52 10.63 -25.08
CA SER A 3 14.34 11.58 -23.96
C SER A 3 13.02 12.37 -24.02
N TYR A 4 12.32 12.37 -25.15
CA TYR A 4 11.08 13.13 -25.33
C TYR A 4 9.85 12.30 -24.93
N LEU A 5 9.96 10.96 -25.00
CA LEU A 5 8.90 10.04 -24.59
C LEU A 5 8.77 9.95 -23.06
N THR A 6 9.85 10.19 -22.32
CA THR A 6 9.83 10.26 -20.85
C THR A 6 9.17 11.54 -20.32
N THR A 7 9.13 12.62 -21.12
CA THR A 7 8.53 13.90 -20.71
C THR A 7 7.01 13.94 -20.92
N VAL A 8 6.46 13.06 -21.77
CA VAL A 8 5.03 13.05 -22.12
C VAL A 8 4.18 12.22 -21.14
N LEU A 9 4.81 11.49 -20.23
CA LEU A 9 4.15 10.73 -19.16
C LEU A 9 4.31 11.50 -17.85
N SER A 10 3.32 12.35 -17.54
CA SER A 10 3.19 13.17 -16.32
C SER A 10 4.49 13.89 -15.87
N GLU A 11 4.58 15.19 -16.10
CA GLU A 11 5.54 16.04 -15.40
C GLU A 11 5.16 16.11 -13.91
N LEU A 12 5.55 15.10 -13.14
CA LEU A 12 5.45 15.11 -11.69
C LEU A 12 6.50 16.11 -11.17
N GLN A 13 6.05 17.34 -10.92
CA GLN A 13 6.88 18.37 -10.30
C GLN A 13 6.75 18.21 -8.79
N LEU A 14 7.71 17.52 -8.18
CA LEU A 14 7.83 17.44 -6.72
C LEU A 14 8.80 18.51 -6.22
N ALA A 15 8.36 19.32 -5.28
CA ALA A 15 9.22 20.23 -4.54
C ALA A 15 9.57 19.61 -3.17
N PRO A 16 10.65 20.05 -2.48
CA PRO A 16 11.02 19.53 -1.16
C PRO A 16 9.89 19.59 -0.12
N GLU A 17 8.99 20.56 -0.22
CA GLU A 17 7.80 20.68 0.62
C GLU A 17 6.74 19.58 0.39
N ASP A 18 6.84 18.83 -0.71
CA ASP A 18 5.97 17.69 -1.06
C ASP A 18 6.51 16.37 -0.48
N GLY A 19 7.76 16.34 -0.04
CA GLY A 19 8.40 15.18 0.59
C GLY A 19 7.70 14.72 1.87
N ILE A 20 7.82 13.42 2.18
CA ILE A 20 7.04 12.79 3.25
C ILE A 20 7.35 13.37 4.63
N VAL A 21 8.61 13.73 4.91
CA VAL A 21 8.99 14.35 6.19
C VAL A 21 8.39 15.75 6.31
N SER A 22 8.37 16.52 5.22
CA SER A 22 7.72 17.84 5.15
C SER A 22 6.21 17.73 5.37
N GLN A 23 5.55 16.72 4.78
CA GLN A 23 4.11 16.48 4.96
C GLN A 23 3.76 16.05 6.39
N LEU A 24 4.55 15.16 7.01
CA LEU A 24 4.39 14.80 8.42
C LEU A 24 4.53 16.03 9.34
N ALA A 25 5.52 16.89 9.07
CA ALA A 25 5.72 18.12 9.83
C ALA A 25 4.53 19.09 9.75
N LYS A 26 3.86 19.20 8.59
CA LYS A 26 2.62 20.00 8.44
C LYS A 26 1.48 19.49 9.32
N LEU A 27 1.48 18.19 9.64
CA LEU A 27 0.52 17.56 10.56
C LEU A 27 0.99 17.60 12.03
N GLY A 28 2.16 18.18 12.31
CA GLY A 28 2.76 18.20 13.65
C GLY A 28 3.32 16.85 14.10
N VAL A 29 3.53 15.91 13.17
CA VAL A 29 4.07 14.57 13.43
C VAL A 29 5.56 14.56 13.09
N LYS A 30 6.41 14.10 13.99
CA LYS A 30 7.83 13.87 13.69
C LYS A 30 8.00 12.45 13.14
N PRO A 31 8.99 12.20 12.26
CA PRO A 31 9.30 10.84 11.83
C PRO A 31 9.55 9.87 13.00
N THR A 32 10.14 10.34 14.10
CA THR A 32 10.38 9.56 15.32
C THR A 32 9.10 9.23 16.11
N ASP A 33 7.98 9.88 15.81
CA ASP A 33 6.68 9.57 16.43
C ASP A 33 5.98 8.40 15.72
N LEU A 34 6.47 8.00 14.53
CA LEU A 34 5.95 6.86 13.79
C LEU A 34 6.26 5.56 14.55
N GLN A 35 5.24 4.69 14.66
CA GLN A 35 5.42 3.37 15.24
C GLN A 35 5.88 2.33 14.22
N ALA A 36 5.57 2.55 12.94
CA ALA A 36 5.95 1.70 11.82
C ALA A 36 5.75 2.43 10.49
N VAL A 37 6.44 1.96 9.47
CA VAL A 37 6.14 2.18 8.05
C VAL A 37 5.72 0.83 7.46
N VAL A 38 4.67 0.80 6.63
CA VAL A 38 4.24 -0.42 5.93
C VAL A 38 4.28 -0.13 4.44
N LEU A 39 5.13 -0.85 3.71
CA LEU A 39 5.24 -0.73 2.25
C LEU A 39 4.34 -1.78 1.60
N THR A 40 3.38 -1.32 0.79
CA THR A 40 2.55 -2.21 -0.05
C THR A 40 3.41 -2.95 -1.06
N HIS A 41 4.38 -2.23 -1.63
CA HIS A 41 5.44 -2.70 -2.52
C HIS A 41 6.53 -1.63 -2.69
N LEU A 42 7.51 -1.87 -3.57
CA LEU A 42 8.75 -1.08 -3.70
C LEU A 42 8.81 -0.14 -4.92
N HIS A 43 7.73 0.04 -5.67
CA HIS A 43 7.73 1.04 -6.74
C HIS A 43 8.01 2.45 -6.19
N HIS A 44 8.59 3.29 -7.05
CA HIS A 44 9.13 4.59 -6.69
C HIS A 44 8.12 5.53 -6.01
N ASP A 45 6.85 5.47 -6.38
CA ASP A 45 5.76 6.25 -5.83
C ASP A 45 5.27 5.75 -4.46
N HIS A 46 5.65 4.54 -4.04
CA HIS A 46 5.31 3.97 -2.72
C HIS A 46 6.50 3.93 -1.77
N ALA A 47 7.71 3.73 -2.29
CA ALA A 47 8.94 3.62 -1.51
C ALA A 47 9.90 4.81 -1.68
N GLY A 48 9.57 5.80 -2.51
CA GLY A 48 10.47 6.92 -2.84
C GLY A 48 10.81 7.83 -1.66
N GLY A 49 9.89 8.01 -0.70
CA GLY A 49 10.13 8.78 0.53
C GLY A 49 10.83 8.00 1.64
N LEU A 50 11.16 6.73 1.43
CA LEU A 50 11.69 5.85 2.47
C LEU A 50 13.06 6.30 2.99
N GLU A 51 13.91 6.83 2.10
CA GLU A 51 15.23 7.36 2.45
C GLU A 51 15.12 8.46 3.52
N GLU A 52 14.22 9.44 3.30
CA GLU A 52 13.99 10.56 4.23
C GLU A 52 13.52 10.09 5.61
N ILE A 53 12.61 9.09 5.65
CA ILE A 53 12.11 8.56 6.93
C ILE A 53 13.21 7.83 7.68
N VAL A 54 13.98 6.96 7.00
CA VAL A 54 15.03 6.16 7.65
C VAL A 54 16.20 7.05 8.11
N GLU A 55 16.54 8.10 7.35
CA GLU A 55 17.52 9.09 7.79
C GLU A 55 17.06 9.84 9.05
N ALA A 56 15.78 10.26 9.09
CA ALA A 56 15.23 11.02 10.20
C ALA A 56 14.90 10.15 11.44
N ALA A 57 14.58 8.87 11.26
CA ALA A 57 14.12 7.97 12.30
C ALA A 57 14.52 6.50 12.02
N PRO A 58 15.81 6.14 12.12
CA PRO A 58 16.33 4.83 11.72
C PRO A 58 15.76 3.65 12.53
N GLU A 59 15.26 3.90 13.74
CA GLU A 59 14.68 2.89 14.62
C GLU A 59 13.25 2.48 14.20
N VAL A 60 12.57 3.25 13.35
CA VAL A 60 11.19 2.96 12.93
C VAL A 60 11.18 1.66 12.11
N PRO A 61 10.40 0.64 12.50
CA PRO A 61 10.35 -0.61 11.76
C PRO A 61 9.64 -0.40 10.42
N VAL A 62 10.23 -0.94 9.35
CA VAL A 62 9.66 -0.92 8.01
C VAL A 62 9.19 -2.32 7.65
N TYR A 63 7.88 -2.47 7.49
CA TYR A 63 7.24 -3.73 7.12
C TYR A 63 7.12 -3.87 5.61
N ILE A 64 7.43 -5.07 5.12
CA ILE A 64 7.28 -5.44 3.72
C ILE A 64 7.02 -6.95 3.62
N SER A 65 6.30 -7.36 2.59
CA SER A 65 6.14 -8.77 2.24
C SER A 65 7.49 -9.46 2.04
N ALA A 66 7.68 -10.64 2.67
CA ALA A 66 8.86 -11.46 2.47
C ALA A 66 9.05 -11.87 1.00
N SER A 67 7.94 -12.20 0.31
CA SER A 67 7.97 -12.58 -1.10
C SER A 67 8.30 -11.38 -2.01
N HIS A 68 7.83 -10.18 -1.67
CA HIS A 68 8.20 -8.97 -2.41
C HIS A 68 9.67 -8.58 -2.18
N TRP A 69 10.16 -8.68 -0.94
CA TRP A 69 11.56 -8.45 -0.62
C TRP A 69 12.49 -9.42 -1.34
N ASP A 70 12.09 -10.70 -1.44
CA ASP A 70 12.83 -11.70 -2.22
C ASP A 70 12.87 -11.36 -3.72
N ALA A 71 11.72 -10.99 -4.30
CA ALA A 71 11.62 -10.68 -5.72
C ALA A 71 12.33 -9.37 -6.14
N PHE A 72 12.32 -8.34 -5.30
CA PHE A 72 12.82 -6.99 -5.65
C PHE A 72 13.91 -6.48 -4.71
N GLY A 73 13.68 -6.55 -3.39
CA GLY A 73 14.58 -5.99 -2.37
C GLY A 73 16.00 -6.54 -2.44
N LYS A 74 16.15 -7.84 -2.72
CA LYS A 74 17.45 -8.51 -2.91
C LYS A 74 18.07 -8.26 -4.29
N HIS A 75 17.35 -7.64 -5.21
CA HIS A 75 17.71 -7.50 -6.62
C HIS A 75 17.56 -6.04 -7.10
N PRO A 76 18.32 -5.08 -6.53
CA PRO A 76 18.11 -3.64 -6.77
C PRO A 76 18.25 -3.23 -8.24
N THR A 77 19.14 -3.87 -9.01
CA THR A 77 19.30 -3.60 -10.45
C THR A 77 18.07 -4.02 -11.26
N TYR A 78 17.48 -5.17 -10.93
CA TYR A 78 16.23 -5.63 -11.53
C TYR A 78 15.07 -4.75 -11.10
N ALA A 79 14.99 -4.40 -9.81
CA ALA A 79 13.96 -3.53 -9.27
C ALA A 79 13.95 -2.15 -9.95
N ALA A 80 15.12 -1.57 -10.24
CA ALA A 80 15.24 -0.30 -10.97
C ALA A 80 14.59 -0.36 -12.36
N VAL A 81 14.79 -1.46 -13.10
CA VAL A 81 14.18 -1.67 -14.42
C VAL A 81 12.66 -1.83 -14.32
N GLN A 82 12.17 -2.31 -13.17
CA GLN A 82 10.74 -2.47 -12.88
C GLN A 82 10.10 -1.22 -12.25
N GLY A 83 10.74 -0.05 -12.32
CA GLY A 83 10.14 1.19 -11.83
C GLY A 83 10.29 1.41 -10.31
N CYS A 84 11.21 0.71 -9.65
CA CYS A 84 11.60 1.03 -8.28
C CYS A 84 12.72 2.08 -8.23
N ALA A 85 12.71 2.96 -7.23
CA ALA A 85 13.80 3.90 -6.97
C ALA A 85 14.93 3.27 -6.12
N SER A 86 15.45 2.11 -6.53
CA SER A 86 16.35 1.30 -5.70
C SER A 86 17.71 1.94 -5.41
N ASN A 87 18.10 2.94 -6.20
CA ASN A 87 19.25 3.80 -5.97
C ASN A 87 19.11 4.70 -4.72
N HIS A 88 17.90 4.89 -4.23
CA HIS A 88 17.56 5.68 -3.03
C HIS A 88 17.21 4.80 -1.82
N TRP A 89 17.31 3.47 -1.92
CA TRP A 89 16.97 2.63 -0.79
C TRP A 89 18.04 2.72 0.31
N PRO A 90 17.63 3.01 1.57
CA PRO A 90 18.56 3.12 2.67
C PRO A 90 19.20 1.76 2.97
N LYS A 91 20.50 1.76 3.32
CA LYS A 91 21.25 0.53 3.60
C LYS A 91 20.91 -0.09 4.94
N ASP A 92 20.66 0.74 5.96
CA ASP A 92 20.48 0.32 7.35
C ASP A 92 19.01 0.37 7.78
N ILE A 93 18.13 -0.21 6.96
CA ILE A 93 16.69 -0.27 7.23
C ILE A 93 16.37 -1.27 8.35
N ASN A 94 15.57 -0.86 9.35
CA ASN A 94 15.00 -1.77 10.36
C ASN A 94 13.85 -2.61 9.74
N LEU A 95 14.22 -3.53 8.87
CA LEU A 95 13.27 -4.31 8.08
C LEU A 95 12.52 -5.35 8.90
N ARG A 96 11.22 -5.45 8.69
CA ARG A 96 10.34 -6.49 9.24
C ARG A 96 9.62 -7.20 8.09
N LEU A 97 9.93 -8.48 7.91
CA LEU A 97 9.35 -9.28 6.85
C LEU A 97 8.01 -9.89 7.30
N LEU A 98 6.99 -9.70 6.47
CA LEU A 98 5.66 -10.31 6.59
C LEU A 98 5.68 -11.68 5.91
N ASN A 99 5.28 -12.72 6.63
CA ASN A 99 5.33 -14.13 6.20
C ASN A 99 3.96 -14.82 6.19
N TYR A 100 2.90 -14.10 6.58
CA TYR A 100 1.51 -14.54 6.63
C TYR A 100 1.30 -15.78 7.50
N ASP A 101 1.89 -15.79 8.69
CA ASP A 101 1.74 -16.88 9.67
C ASP A 101 0.53 -16.70 10.60
N GLY A 102 -0.17 -15.57 10.46
CA GLY A 102 -1.36 -15.22 11.23
C GLY A 102 -2.65 -15.89 10.78
N LYS A 103 -3.75 -15.47 11.42
CA LYS A 103 -5.08 -16.05 11.22
C LYS A 103 -5.72 -15.56 9.91
N PRO A 104 -6.72 -16.31 9.38
CA PRO A 104 -7.56 -15.81 8.29
C PRO A 104 -8.23 -14.48 8.65
N VAL A 105 -8.39 -13.61 7.65
CA VAL A 105 -9.15 -12.37 7.76
C VAL A 105 -10.07 -12.26 6.54
N GLY A 106 -11.38 -12.29 6.77
CA GLY A 106 -12.35 -12.26 5.67
C GLY A 106 -12.12 -13.39 4.66
N PRO A 107 -11.94 -13.09 3.36
CA PRO A 107 -11.68 -14.10 2.34
C PRO A 107 -10.21 -14.55 2.25
N TRP A 108 -9.27 -13.88 2.92
CA TRP A 108 -7.87 -14.29 2.96
C TRP A 108 -7.66 -15.40 3.99
N THR A 109 -7.00 -16.49 3.57
CA THR A 109 -6.70 -17.65 4.41
C THR A 109 -5.60 -17.39 5.43
N GLN A 110 -4.75 -16.40 5.18
CA GLN A 110 -3.64 -15.99 6.05
C GLN A 110 -3.52 -14.46 6.03
N SER A 111 -2.95 -13.91 7.09
CA SER A 111 -2.66 -12.48 7.24
C SER A 111 -1.51 -12.29 8.22
N ASP A 112 -0.99 -11.07 8.32
CA ASP A 112 -0.08 -10.68 9.39
C ASP A 112 -0.62 -9.47 10.15
N SER A 113 -0.46 -9.49 11.47
CA SER A 113 -0.83 -8.36 12.33
C SER A 113 0.35 -7.39 12.43
N ILE A 114 0.15 -6.14 12.02
CA ILE A 114 1.17 -5.07 12.15
C ILE A 114 1.16 -4.54 13.59
N THR A 115 -0.04 -4.31 14.15
CA THR A 115 -0.21 -3.94 15.56
C THR A 115 -0.48 -5.17 16.41
N LYS A 116 -0.07 -5.16 17.68
CA LYS A 116 -0.25 -6.32 18.60
C LYS A 116 -1.72 -6.68 18.86
N ASP A 117 -2.61 -5.72 18.71
CA ASP A 117 -4.05 -5.86 18.96
C ASP A 117 -4.86 -6.21 17.71
N GLY A 118 -4.23 -6.35 16.54
CA GLY A 118 -4.92 -6.71 15.29
C GLY A 118 -5.78 -5.60 14.70
N GLN A 119 -5.57 -4.34 15.11
CA GLN A 119 -6.22 -3.19 14.49
C GLN A 119 -5.68 -2.91 13.09
N VAL A 120 -4.37 -3.08 12.87
CA VAL A 120 -3.74 -2.94 11.56
C VAL A 120 -3.19 -4.30 11.14
N MET A 121 -3.64 -4.80 9.99
CA MET A 121 -3.27 -6.11 9.46
C MET A 121 -2.91 -5.99 7.98
N ALA A 122 -1.95 -6.80 7.53
CA ALA A 122 -1.59 -6.95 6.13
C ALA A 122 -2.20 -8.22 5.54
N VAL A 123 -2.67 -8.13 4.30
CA VAL A 123 -3.17 -9.26 3.51
C VAL A 123 -2.55 -9.25 2.12
N GLU A 124 -2.32 -10.44 1.57
CA GLU A 124 -1.76 -10.59 0.23
C GLU A 124 -2.72 -10.10 -0.85
N THR A 125 -2.22 -9.27 -1.76
CA THR A 125 -2.94 -8.84 -2.96
C THR A 125 -1.98 -8.80 -4.16
N PRO A 126 -1.35 -9.93 -4.51
CA PRO A 126 -0.40 -10.01 -5.62
C PRO A 126 -1.07 -9.76 -6.96
N GLY A 127 -0.26 -9.54 -8.00
CA GLY A 127 -0.70 -9.34 -9.37
C GLY A 127 -0.01 -8.13 -10.00
N HIS A 128 -0.25 -6.95 -9.44
CA HIS A 128 0.47 -5.72 -9.80
C HIS A 128 1.99 -5.97 -9.78
N VAL A 129 2.48 -6.49 -8.65
CA VAL A 129 3.81 -7.07 -8.50
C VAL A 129 3.77 -8.32 -7.61
N PRO A 130 4.74 -9.25 -7.75
CA PRO A 130 4.93 -10.36 -6.82
C PRO A 130 5.01 -9.88 -5.37
N GLY A 131 4.21 -10.49 -4.50
CA GLY A 131 4.20 -10.20 -3.07
C GLY A 131 3.59 -8.86 -2.65
N HIS A 132 2.89 -8.16 -3.55
CA HIS A 132 2.13 -6.95 -3.20
C HIS A 132 1.13 -7.21 -2.05
N ILE A 133 1.00 -6.25 -1.13
CA ILE A 133 0.06 -6.33 0.00
C ILE A 133 -0.92 -5.17 0.03
N SER A 134 -2.07 -5.43 0.65
CA SER A 134 -3.03 -4.41 1.08
C SER A 134 -3.10 -4.38 2.61
N VAL A 135 -3.59 -3.28 3.17
CA VAL A 135 -3.69 -3.07 4.62
C VAL A 135 -5.14 -2.89 5.05
N ILE A 136 -5.53 -3.64 6.07
CA ILE A 136 -6.83 -3.53 6.74
C ILE A 136 -6.63 -2.76 8.05
N VAL A 137 -7.40 -1.70 8.24
CA VAL A 137 -7.44 -0.91 9.49
C VAL A 137 -8.82 -1.00 10.12
N LYS A 138 -8.86 -1.39 11.39
CA LYS A 138 -10.08 -1.43 12.21
C LYS A 138 -10.05 -0.30 13.23
N ASP A 139 -10.91 0.70 13.04
CA ASP A 139 -11.05 1.82 13.95
C ASP A 139 -12.17 1.59 14.97
N TRP A 140 -11.79 1.54 16.24
CA TRP A 140 -12.69 1.38 17.38
C TRP A 140 -13.03 2.71 18.09
N SER A 141 -12.57 3.84 17.55
CA SER A 141 -12.77 5.17 18.14
C SER A 141 -14.24 5.57 18.28
N GLY A 142 -15.13 4.98 17.47
CA GLY A 142 -16.58 5.19 17.51
C GLY A 142 -17.30 4.63 18.75
N GLY A 143 -16.58 3.96 19.66
CA GLY A 143 -17.13 3.40 20.90
C GLY A 143 -17.47 1.91 20.81
N PRO A 144 -18.24 1.38 21.77
CA PRO A 144 -18.55 -0.05 21.83
C PRO A 144 -19.45 -0.47 20.66
N GLY A 145 -18.99 -1.41 19.83
CA GLY A 145 -19.68 -1.87 18.62
C GLY A 145 -18.75 -2.59 17.66
N ALA A 146 -19.17 -2.79 16.40
CA ALA A 146 -18.25 -3.20 15.35
C ALA A 146 -17.38 -2.01 14.91
N PRO A 147 -16.08 -2.21 14.62
CA PRO A 147 -15.21 -1.12 14.20
C PRO A 147 -15.57 -0.63 12.80
N ASP A 148 -15.29 0.65 12.53
CA ASP A 148 -15.18 1.12 11.15
C ASP A 148 -13.98 0.40 10.51
N THR A 149 -14.19 -0.18 9.33
CA THR A 149 -13.14 -0.96 8.65
C THR A 149 -12.72 -0.22 7.38
N TYR A 150 -11.43 0.03 7.25
CA TYR A 150 -10.80 0.65 6.10
C TYR A 150 -9.89 -0.36 5.41
N PHE A 151 -9.88 -0.34 4.08
CA PHE A 151 -9.04 -1.20 3.25
C PHE A 151 -8.20 -0.34 2.33
N ILE A 152 -6.93 -0.17 2.67
CA ILE A 152 -5.94 0.55 1.87
C ILE A 152 -5.40 -0.44 0.86
N THR A 153 -5.74 -0.27 -0.42
CA THR A 153 -5.50 -1.31 -1.43
C THR A 153 -4.07 -1.32 -1.96
N GLY A 154 -3.27 -0.28 -1.70
CA GLY A 154 -2.08 -0.03 -2.50
C GLY A 154 -2.46 0.00 -3.99
N ASP A 155 -1.68 -0.73 -4.78
CA ASP A 155 -1.85 -0.83 -6.24
C ASP A 155 -2.56 -2.13 -6.65
N ALA A 156 -3.19 -2.84 -5.71
CA ALA A 156 -4.10 -3.94 -6.06
C ALA A 156 -5.26 -3.45 -6.96
N THR A 157 -5.63 -2.17 -6.84
CA THR A 157 -6.47 -1.45 -7.79
C THR A 157 -6.15 0.04 -7.75
N TYR A 158 -6.16 0.72 -8.89
CA TYR A 158 -5.91 2.16 -8.94
C TYR A 158 -7.13 3.00 -8.59
N SER A 159 -8.35 2.48 -8.78
CA SER A 159 -9.57 3.24 -8.51
C SER A 159 -10.75 2.35 -8.18
N LEU A 160 -11.78 2.93 -7.53
CA LEU A 160 -13.03 2.21 -7.28
C LEU A 160 -13.74 1.84 -8.59
N GLU A 161 -13.55 2.60 -9.67
CA GLU A 161 -14.10 2.27 -10.98
C GLU A 161 -13.49 0.99 -11.56
N LEU A 162 -12.16 0.86 -11.50
CA LEU A 162 -11.46 -0.33 -11.99
C LEU A 162 -11.79 -1.55 -11.13
N LEU A 163 -11.82 -1.37 -9.80
CA LEU A 163 -12.28 -2.41 -8.88
C LEU A 163 -13.68 -2.87 -9.26
N GLU A 164 -14.63 -1.95 -9.46
CA GLU A 164 -16.01 -2.27 -9.83
C GLU A 164 -16.07 -3.08 -11.14
N ARG A 165 -15.33 -2.65 -12.16
CA ARG A 165 -15.24 -3.36 -13.45
C ARG A 165 -14.49 -4.69 -13.37
N GLY A 166 -13.76 -4.94 -12.29
CA GLY A 166 -12.90 -6.11 -12.15
C GLY A 166 -11.74 -6.09 -13.15
N GLU A 167 -11.26 -4.89 -13.48
CA GLU A 167 -10.17 -4.69 -14.43
C GLU A 167 -8.87 -4.47 -13.67
N PRO A 168 -7.84 -5.32 -13.87
CA PRO A 168 -6.50 -5.07 -13.39
C PRO A 168 -5.97 -3.71 -13.87
N ASP A 169 -5.05 -3.13 -13.10
CA ASP A 169 -4.39 -1.89 -13.46
C ASP A 169 -3.52 -2.03 -14.73
N GLY A 170 -3.14 -0.90 -15.32
CA GLY A 170 -2.39 -0.87 -16.59
C GLY A 170 -0.91 -1.25 -16.47
N ILE A 171 -0.33 -1.21 -15.27
CA ILE A 171 1.09 -1.51 -15.02
C ILE A 171 1.17 -2.77 -14.16
N ASN A 172 0.94 -3.92 -14.78
CA ASN A 172 0.71 -5.15 -14.06
C ASN A 172 1.61 -6.29 -14.57
N GLN A 173 2.20 -7.07 -13.66
CA GLN A 173 3.09 -8.19 -14.01
C GLN A 173 2.33 -9.52 -14.20
N ASP A 174 1.17 -9.69 -13.54
CA ASP A 174 0.32 -10.87 -13.64
C ASP A 174 -1.18 -10.50 -13.53
N PRO A 175 -1.83 -10.19 -14.66
CA PRO A 175 -3.22 -9.74 -14.67
C PRO A 175 -4.22 -10.76 -14.15
N MET A 176 -3.92 -12.06 -14.24
CA MET A 176 -4.80 -13.12 -13.75
C MET A 176 -4.78 -13.15 -12.22
N THR A 177 -3.59 -13.13 -11.63
CA THR A 177 -3.43 -13.04 -10.17
C THR A 177 -3.98 -11.71 -9.64
N ALA A 178 -3.80 -10.61 -10.38
CA ALA A 178 -4.38 -9.31 -10.02
C ALA A 178 -5.91 -9.37 -9.99
N PHE A 179 -6.52 -9.99 -11.00
CA PHE A 179 -7.97 -10.20 -11.04
C PHE A 179 -8.46 -11.00 -9.83
N GLU A 180 -7.76 -12.08 -9.45
CA GLU A 180 -8.08 -12.85 -8.23
C GLU A 180 -8.02 -11.99 -6.96
N SER A 181 -6.99 -11.13 -6.83
CA SER A 181 -6.90 -10.15 -5.75
C SER A 181 -8.10 -9.18 -5.72
N LEU A 182 -8.54 -8.67 -6.87
CA LEU A 182 -9.75 -7.83 -6.98
C LEU A 182 -10.99 -8.58 -6.49
N GLN A 183 -11.13 -9.87 -6.82
CA GLN A 183 -12.27 -10.68 -6.35
C GLN A 183 -12.25 -10.87 -4.84
N LEU A 184 -11.08 -11.05 -4.22
CA LEU A 184 -10.97 -11.10 -2.76
C LEU A 184 -11.40 -9.78 -2.12
N ILE A 185 -10.99 -8.63 -2.66
CA ILE A 185 -11.40 -7.31 -2.16
C ILE A 185 -12.93 -7.13 -2.27
N LYS A 186 -13.54 -7.52 -3.40
CA LYS A 186 -15.01 -7.49 -3.56
C LYS A 186 -15.71 -8.37 -2.53
N LYS A 187 -15.27 -9.63 -2.40
CA LYS A 187 -15.83 -10.59 -1.43
C LYS A 187 -15.69 -10.11 0.01
N PHE A 188 -14.58 -9.46 0.37
CA PHE A 188 -14.42 -8.85 1.69
C PHE A 188 -15.47 -7.77 1.95
N SER A 189 -15.76 -6.96 0.92
CA SER A 189 -16.74 -5.88 0.96
C SER A 189 -18.20 -6.35 0.98
N GLU A 190 -18.46 -7.57 0.51
CA GLU A 190 -19.76 -8.24 0.65
C GLU A 190 -19.99 -8.79 2.07
N GLN A 191 -18.92 -9.23 2.73
CA GLN A 191 -18.97 -9.83 4.06
C GLN A 191 -19.18 -8.80 5.18
N GLN A 192 -18.75 -7.55 4.96
CA GLN A 192 -18.87 -6.48 5.96
C GLN A 192 -18.82 -5.09 5.32
N LYS A 193 -19.20 -4.08 6.10
CA LYS A 193 -19.04 -2.67 5.72
C LYS A 193 -17.56 -2.32 5.71
N VAL A 194 -17.08 -1.82 4.57
CA VAL A 194 -15.69 -1.40 4.40
C VAL A 194 -15.60 -0.13 3.57
N VAL A 195 -14.71 0.77 3.95
CA VAL A 195 -14.28 1.92 3.14
C VAL A 195 -13.02 1.50 2.40
N VAL A 196 -13.11 1.34 1.08
CA VAL A 196 -11.97 0.95 0.24
C VAL A 196 -11.26 2.20 -0.27
N LEU A 197 -9.95 2.26 -0.11
CA LEU A 197 -9.10 3.42 -0.35
C LEU A 197 -7.98 3.07 -1.35
N PRO A 198 -8.20 3.29 -2.65
CA PRO A 198 -7.17 3.13 -3.68
C PRO A 198 -6.09 4.22 -3.63
N SER A 199 -4.83 3.86 -3.89
CA SER A 199 -3.72 4.82 -3.84
C SER A 199 -3.77 5.86 -4.97
N HIS A 200 -4.34 5.51 -6.12
CA HIS A 200 -4.32 6.32 -7.35
C HIS A 200 -5.70 6.85 -7.77
N ASP A 201 -6.68 6.82 -6.86
CA ASP A 201 -8.00 7.42 -7.11
C ASP A 201 -8.00 8.86 -6.60
N VAL A 202 -8.28 9.81 -7.50
CA VAL A 202 -8.37 11.24 -7.17
C VAL A 202 -9.44 11.53 -6.11
N ASN A 203 -10.38 10.60 -5.90
CA ASN A 203 -11.45 10.73 -4.92
C ASN A 203 -11.13 10.08 -3.57
N THR A 204 -9.96 9.46 -3.36
CA THR A 204 -9.65 8.71 -2.13
C THR A 204 -9.77 9.55 -0.86
N SER A 205 -9.33 10.81 -0.88
CA SER A 205 -9.50 11.72 0.26
C SER A 205 -10.98 11.97 0.59
N MET A 206 -11.79 12.26 -0.43
CA MET A 206 -13.24 12.44 -0.29
C MET A 206 -13.94 11.16 0.19
N ILE A 207 -13.55 9.99 -0.32
CA ILE A 207 -14.08 8.68 0.13
C ILE A 207 -13.79 8.47 1.62
N LEU A 208 -12.58 8.81 2.08
CA LEU A 208 -12.19 8.72 3.49
C LEU A 208 -13.00 9.71 4.36
N GLU A 209 -13.09 10.97 3.94
CA GLU A 209 -13.82 12.03 4.66
C GLU A 209 -15.30 11.69 4.82
N GLU A 210 -15.94 11.19 3.75
CA GLU A 210 -17.35 10.78 3.77
C GLU A 210 -17.58 9.40 4.43
N ARG A 211 -16.49 8.67 4.74
CA ARG A 211 -16.52 7.26 5.15
C ARG A 211 -17.37 6.42 4.20
N ARG A 212 -17.23 6.67 2.89
CA ARG A 212 -18.09 6.09 1.86
C ARG A 212 -17.82 4.60 1.75
N GLN A 213 -18.80 3.80 2.15
CA GLN A 213 -18.71 2.35 2.04
C GLN A 213 -18.69 1.92 0.57
N TYR A 214 -17.73 1.08 0.22
CA TYR A 214 -17.76 0.38 -1.06
C TYR A 214 -18.78 -0.76 -0.99
N ARG A 215 -19.58 -0.90 -2.06
CA ARG A 215 -20.53 -1.99 -2.23
C ARG A 215 -20.39 -2.46 -3.67
N ALA A 216 -19.80 -3.64 -3.84
CA ALA A 216 -19.71 -4.27 -5.14
C ALA A 216 -21.12 -4.41 -5.73
N LYS A 217 -21.33 -3.97 -6.97
CA LYS A 217 -22.59 -4.27 -7.66
C LYS A 217 -22.55 -5.72 -8.13
N GLN A 218 -23.71 -6.37 -8.06
CA GLN A 218 -23.93 -7.70 -8.61
C GLN A 218 -24.06 -7.64 -10.12
#